data_AF-A0A0M9DLP3-F1
#
_entry.id   AF-A0A0M9DLP3-F1
#
_cell.length_a   1.000
_cell.length_b   1.000
_cell.length_c   1.000
_cell.angle_alpha   90.00
_cell.angle_beta   90.00
_cell.angle_gamma   90.00
#
_symmetry.space_group_name_H-M   'P 1'
#
loop_
_entity.id
_entity.type
_entity.pdbx_description
1 polymer ?
#
loop_
_entity_poly.entity_id
_entity_poly.type
_entity_poly.pdbx_seq_one_letter_code
_entity_poly.pdbx_strand_id
1 'polypeptide(L)'
;MLTKIKKVKLEQARKKPLYQVVMECPDGKQLYVKFDYTYATQNFWPLKVNYNRKNYGAKLAWYTNEVENMTVALFLETIAQKINKKYQFDLKQLP
;
A
#
# COMPACT_ATOMS: atom_id res chain seq x y z
N MET A 1 7.00 8.70 6.70
CA MET A 1 7.01 8.09 5.35
C MET A 1 7.90 8.94 4.46
N LEU A 2 9.06 8.42 4.06
CA LEU A 2 10.07 9.07 3.21
C LEU A 2 9.70 8.97 1.72
N THR A 3 9.05 7.88 1.31
CA THR A 3 8.54 7.72 -0.07
C THR A 3 7.52 8.77 -0.45
N LYS A 4 7.58 9.18 -1.72
CA LYS A 4 6.62 10.11 -2.32
C LYS A 4 5.66 9.35 -3.23
N ILE A 5 4.36 9.40 -2.93
CA ILE A 5 3.33 8.81 -3.77
C ILE A 5 3.25 9.57 -5.10
N LYS A 6 3.34 8.83 -6.22
CA LYS A 6 3.27 9.37 -7.59
C LYS A 6 1.97 9.04 -8.29
N LYS A 7 1.54 7.77 -8.23
CA LYS A 7 0.29 7.31 -8.83
C LYS A 7 -0.42 6.37 -7.89
N VAL A 8 -1.75 6.44 -7.89
CA VAL A 8 -2.61 5.59 -7.06
C VAL A 8 -3.80 5.13 -7.87
N LYS A 9 -4.30 3.93 -7.57
CA LYS A 9 -5.56 3.38 -8.05
C LYS A 9 -6.23 2.63 -6.91
N LEU A 10 -7.54 2.78 -6.79
CA LEU A 10 -8.39 2.06 -5.85
C LEU A 10 -9.48 1.32 -6.64
N GLU A 11 -9.61 0.01 -6.42
CA GLU A 11 -10.73 -0.78 -6.93
C GLU A 11 -11.72 -1.04 -5.78
N GLN A 12 -12.85 -0.34 -5.81
CA GLN A 12 -13.85 -0.34 -4.73
C GLN A 12 -14.89 -1.46 -4.86
N ALA A 13 -15.21 -1.89 -6.09
CA ALA A 13 -16.30 -2.84 -6.38
C ALA A 13 -16.02 -4.31 -5.98
N ARG A 14 -14.96 -4.56 -5.21
CA ARG A 14 -14.56 -5.91 -4.77
C ARG A 14 -14.98 -6.13 -3.31
N LYS A 15 -15.16 -7.40 -2.91
CA LYS A 15 -15.37 -7.80 -1.50
C LYS A 15 -14.28 -7.28 -0.54
N LYS A 16 -13.07 -7.03 -1.06
CA LYS A 16 -11.96 -6.39 -0.35
C LYS A 16 -11.45 -5.23 -1.21
N PRO A 17 -11.34 -4.00 -0.67
CA PRO A 17 -10.81 -2.88 -1.44
C PRO A 17 -9.36 -3.18 -1.82
N LEU A 18 -9.04 -2.95 -3.08
CA LEU A 18 -7.72 -3.25 -3.63
C LEU A 18 -7.02 -1.95 -4.02
N TYR A 19 -5.84 -1.75 -3.45
CA TYR A 19 -5.01 -0.58 -3.60
C TYR A 19 -3.83 -0.90 -4.51
N GLN A 20 -3.53 0.02 -5.43
CA GLN A 20 -2.30 -0.01 -6.21
C GLN A 20 -1.63 1.35 -6.11
N VAL A 21 -0.35 1.36 -5.77
CA VAL A 21 0.40 2.59 -5.58
C VAL A 21 1.76 2.49 -6.25
N VAL A 22 2.19 3.57 -6.89
CA VAL A 22 3.54 3.79 -7.41
C VAL A 22 4.14 4.95 -6.63
N MET A 23 5.33 4.73 -6.08
CA MET A 23 6.05 5.67 -5.25
C MET A 23 7.47 5.87 -5.77
N GLU A 24 8.00 7.07 -5.52
CA GLU A 24 9.42 7.38 -5.65
C GLU A 24 10.08 7.24 -4.27
N CYS A 25 11.13 6.44 -4.21
CA CYS A 25 11.93 6.16 -3.02
C CYS A 25 12.97 7.27 -2.79
N PRO A 26 13.53 7.39 -1.57
CA PRO A 26 14.56 8.39 -1.27
C PRO A 26 15.81 8.29 -2.15
N ASP A 27 16.14 7.09 -2.61
CA ASP A 27 17.26 6.80 -3.50
C ASP A 27 16.92 7.00 -5.00
N GLY A 28 15.77 7.63 -5.31
CA GLY A 28 15.28 7.87 -6.66
C GLY A 28 14.67 6.64 -7.35
N LYS A 29 14.70 5.45 -6.72
CA LYS A 29 14.12 4.24 -7.32
C LYS A 29 12.61 4.23 -7.21
N GLN A 30 11.96 3.44 -8.07
CA GLN A 30 10.51 3.28 -8.05
C GLN A 30 10.09 2.07 -7.20
N LEU A 31 9.12 2.27 -6.32
CA LEU A 31 8.43 1.22 -5.57
C LEU A 31 6.97 1.15 -6.00
N TYR A 32 6.54 0.00 -6.50
CA TYR A 32 5.14 -0.32 -6.73
C TYR A 32 4.66 -1.31 -5.67
N VAL A 33 3.52 -1.02 -5.07
CA VAL A 33 2.86 -1.91 -4.11
C VAL A 33 1.39 -2.07 -4.49
N LYS A 34 0.96 -3.32 -4.56
CA LYS A 34 -0.44 -3.74 -4.62
C LYS A 34 -0.79 -4.42 -3.30
N PHE A 35 -1.86 -3.99 -2.65
CA PHE A 35 -2.27 -4.50 -1.35
C PHE A 35 -3.79 -4.42 -1.19
N ASP A 36 -4.35 -5.24 -0.32
CA ASP A 36 -5.78 -5.22 0.01
C ASP A 36 -6.02 -4.99 1.51
N TYR A 37 -7.27 -4.72 1.86
CA TYR A 37 -7.73 -4.74 3.25
C TYR A 37 -8.52 -6.02 3.51
N THR A 38 -8.18 -6.74 4.57
CA THR A 38 -8.92 -7.92 5.01
C THR A 38 -9.74 -7.59 6.25
N TYR A 39 -11.06 -7.49 6.10
CA TYR A 39 -12.00 -7.17 7.19
C TYR A 39 -11.89 -8.13 8.38
N ALA A 40 -11.69 -9.43 8.15
CA ALA A 40 -11.58 -10.44 9.21
C ALA A 40 -10.41 -10.21 10.17
N THR A 41 -9.30 -9.64 9.68
CA THR A 41 -8.12 -9.31 10.49
C THR A 41 -7.96 -7.82 10.73
N GLN A 42 -8.89 -7.02 10.21
CA GLN A 42 -8.85 -5.56 10.20
C GLN A 42 -7.49 -4.99 9.75
N ASN A 43 -6.82 -5.65 8.82
CA ASN A 43 -5.42 -5.36 8.50
C ASN A 43 -5.19 -5.31 6.98
N PHE A 44 -4.14 -4.58 6.58
CA PHE A 44 -3.69 -4.45 5.21
C PHE A 44 -2.59 -5.46 4.89
N TRP A 45 -2.67 -6.08 3.70
CA TRP A 45 -1.74 -7.13 3.30
C TRP A 45 -1.11 -6.84 1.94
N PRO A 46 0.23 -6.88 1.82
CA PRO A 46 0.89 -6.75 0.53
C PRO A 46 0.59 -7.99 -0.32
N LEU A 47 0.17 -7.77 -1.56
CA LEU A 47 -0.10 -8.82 -2.55
C LEU A 47 1.00 -8.87 -3.62
N LYS A 48 1.52 -7.70 -4.02
CA LYS A 48 2.61 -7.60 -4.99
C LYS A 48 3.46 -6.37 -4.72
N VAL A 49 4.76 -6.56 -4.72
CA VAL A 49 5.78 -5.52 -4.52
C VAL A 49 6.75 -5.61 -5.70
N ASN A 50 6.92 -4.50 -6.40
CA ASN A 50 8.02 -4.35 -7.36
C ASN A 50 8.89 -3.18 -6.92
N TYR A 51 10.18 -3.41 -6.78
CA TYR A 51 11.14 -2.35 -6.47
C TYR A 51 12.21 -2.33 -7.54
N ASN A 52 12.40 -1.17 -8.17
CA ASN A 52 13.31 -0.96 -9.30
C ASN A 52 13.17 -2.04 -10.40
N ARG A 53 11.94 -2.25 -10.87
CA ARG A 53 11.56 -3.25 -11.89
C ARG A 53 11.77 -4.72 -11.51
N LYS A 54 12.26 -5.02 -10.29
CA LYS A 54 12.37 -6.38 -9.77
C LYS A 54 11.14 -6.73 -8.94
N ASN A 55 10.61 -7.93 -9.14
CA ASN A 55 9.45 -8.46 -8.40
C ASN A 55 9.91 -9.09 -7.07
N TYR A 56 9.28 -8.68 -5.98
CA TYR A 56 9.54 -9.16 -4.61
C TYR A 56 8.37 -9.97 -4.03
N GLY A 57 7.35 -10.30 -4.84
CA GLY A 57 6.15 -11.00 -4.38
C GLY A 57 5.41 -10.16 -3.34
N ALA A 58 5.07 -10.75 -2.18
CA ALA A 58 4.46 -10.03 -1.07
C ALA A 58 5.50 -9.44 -0.07
N LYS A 59 6.80 -9.54 -0.35
CA LYS A 59 7.84 -9.13 0.60
C LYS A 59 8.04 -7.62 0.59
N LEU A 60 7.51 -6.96 1.62
CA LEU A 60 7.63 -5.51 1.83
C LEU A 60 8.41 -5.12 3.09
N ALA A 61 8.61 -6.05 4.03
CA ALA A 61 9.18 -5.78 5.36
C ALA A 61 10.60 -5.21 5.32
N TRP A 62 11.47 -5.71 4.43
CA TRP A 62 12.82 -5.17 4.25
C TRP A 62 12.77 -3.68 3.92
N TYR A 63 11.86 -3.26 3.04
CA TYR A 63 11.73 -1.87 2.65
C TYR A 63 11.18 -1.02 3.80
N THR A 64 10.10 -1.47 4.42
CA THR A 64 9.44 -0.64 5.45
C THR A 64 10.28 -0.52 6.71
N ASN A 65 10.99 -1.58 7.10
CA ASN A 65 11.83 -1.55 8.29
C ASN A 65 13.14 -0.78 8.02
N GLU A 66 13.84 -1.06 6.92
CA GLU A 66 15.18 -0.51 6.68
C GLU A 66 15.13 0.91 6.10
N VAL A 67 14.14 1.21 5.26
CA VAL A 67 14.03 2.51 4.58
C VAL A 67 13.06 3.44 5.30
N GLU A 68 11.88 2.94 5.66
CA GLU A 68 10.81 3.77 6.22
C GLU A 68 10.80 3.82 7.76
N ASN A 69 11.59 2.96 8.42
CA ASN A 69 11.63 2.75 9.87
C ASN A 69 10.23 2.55 10.49
N MET A 70 9.40 1.72 9.86
CA MET A 70 8.05 1.40 10.32
C MET A 70 7.59 0.01 9.90
N THR A 71 6.55 -0.50 10.55
CA THR A 71 5.96 -1.80 10.21
C THR A 71 5.25 -1.76 8.86
N VAL A 72 5.13 -2.93 8.22
CA VAL A 72 4.37 -3.09 6.97
C VAL A 72 2.93 -2.60 7.13
N ALA A 73 2.27 -2.93 8.24
CA ALA A 73 0.89 -2.57 8.49
C ALA A 73 0.71 -1.04 8.55
N LEU A 74 1.53 -0.34 9.36
CA LEU A 74 1.47 1.12 9.50
C LEU A 74 1.77 1.84 8.17
N PHE A 75 2.72 1.31 7.40
CA PHE A 75 3.06 1.84 6.09
C PHE A 75 1.88 1.75 5.12
N LEU A 76 1.26 0.57 5.00
CA LEU A 76 0.12 0.35 4.12
C LEU A 76 -1.11 1.14 4.56
N GLU A 77 -1.37 1.21 5.86
CA GLU A 77 -2.46 2.02 6.42
C GLU A 77 -2.28 3.51 6.08
N THR A 78 -1.08 4.06 6.27
CA THR A 78 -0.77 5.46 5.93
C THR A 78 -1.06 5.76 4.45
N ILE A 79 -0.72 4.81 3.56
CA ILE A 79 -1.01 4.94 2.13
C ILE A 79 -2.52 4.83 1.88
N ALA A 80 -3.18 3.85 2.49
CA ALA A 80 -4.62 3.63 2.34
C ALA A 80 -5.41 4.87 2.77
N GLN A 81 -5.10 5.47 3.92
CA GLN A 81 -5.76 6.70 4.40
C GLN A 81 -5.68 7.84 3.37
N LYS A 82 -4.50 8.04 2.76
CA LYS A 82 -4.33 9.06 1.70
C LYS A 82 -5.14 8.75 0.46
N ILE A 83 -5.18 7.49 0.03
CA ILE A 83 -5.96 7.05 -1.13
C ILE A 83 -7.46 7.16 -0.85
N ASN A 84 -7.91 6.65 0.29
CA ASN A 84 -9.30 6.71 0.73
C ASN A 84 -9.82 8.14 0.74
N LYS A 85 -9.06 9.08 1.32
CA LYS A 85 -9.38 10.50 1.30
C LYS A 85 -9.50 11.05 -0.12
N LYS A 86 -8.58 10.67 -1.03
CA LYS A 86 -8.62 11.09 -2.44
C LYS A 86 -9.87 10.58 -3.17
N TYR A 87 -10.30 9.36 -2.89
CA TYR A 87 -11.44 8.71 -3.55
C TYR A 87 -12.75 8.82 -2.78
N GLN A 88 -12.77 9.55 -1.66
CA GLN A 88 -13.91 9.61 -0.73
C GLN A 88 -14.43 8.22 -0.35
N PHE A 89 -13.52 7.25 -0.24
CA PHE A 89 -13.85 5.88 0.09
C PHE A 89 -13.83 5.70 1.60
N ASP A 90 -14.98 5.37 2.19
CA ASP A 90 -15.06 4.96 3.60
C ASP A 90 -14.84 3.45 3.68
N LEU A 91 -13.92 3.06 4.56
CA LEU A 91 -13.61 1.65 4.83
C LEU A 91 -14.66 1.00 5.73
N LYS A 92 -15.63 1.78 6.24
CA LYS A 92 -16.70 1.28 7.12
C LYS A 92 -17.40 0.06 6.51
N GLN A 93 -17.51 -0.91 7.39
CA GLN A 93 -17.81 -2.32 7.20
C GLN A 93 -19.02 -2.56 6.30
N LEU A 94 -18.92 -3.59 5.45
CA LEU A 94 -20.08 -4.25 4.86
C LEU A 94 -21.11 -4.51 5.98
N PRO A 95 -22.41 -4.25 5.75
CA PRO A 95 -23.46 -4.50 6.72
C PRO A 95 -23.51 -5.97 7.15
#